data_AF-W1PQ46-F1
#
_entry.id   AF-W1PQ46-F1
#
_cell.length_a   1.000
_cell.length_b   1.000
_cell.length_c   1.000
_cell.angle_alpha   90.00
_cell.angle_beta   90.00
_cell.angle_gamma   90.00
#
_symmetry.space_group_name_H-M   'P 1'
#
loop_
_entity.id
_entity.type
_entity.pdbx_description
1 polymer ?
#
loop_
_entity_poly.entity_id
_entity_poly.type
_entity_poly.pdbx_seq_one_letter_code
_entity_poly.pdbx_strand_id
1 'polypeptide(L)'
;MAFKGKTVFLSRSLVAPEIFDTIHDALKLNSAQICLCCDPSRSAPNEYHVISSPDHEKFELLRANGCNLLGPECIISCAKDQRSLPKQGYTCCLAMDGVKVLASGFDMEEKVKFEKLVIAMGGVFHTKTSLDISFTIVKNVLAAKYKWALSTLKKPIVTINWLYQCWKEHRIVPHETYRIPPFTGLIRDARTN
;
A
#
# COMPACT_ATOMS: atom_id res chain seq x y z
N MET A 1 -25.54 -3.90 -5.13
CA MET A 1 -24.35 -4.73 -5.44
C MET A 1 -23.17 -3.81 -5.64
N ALA A 2 -22.09 -4.05 -4.90
CA ALA A 2 -20.97 -3.11 -4.74
C ALA A 2 -20.24 -2.75 -6.05
N PHE A 3 -20.29 -3.62 -7.07
CA PHE A 3 -19.57 -3.45 -8.33
C PHE A 3 -20.47 -3.23 -9.56
N LYS A 4 -21.78 -2.95 -9.35
CA LYS A 4 -22.70 -2.73 -10.47
C LYS A 4 -22.21 -1.57 -11.36
N GLY A 5 -22.06 -1.85 -12.66
CA GLY A 5 -21.58 -0.87 -13.64
C GLY A 5 -20.05 -0.69 -13.68
N LYS A 6 -19.30 -1.54 -12.97
CA LYS A 6 -17.84 -1.62 -13.06
C LYS A 6 -17.43 -2.76 -13.99
N THR A 7 -16.44 -2.52 -14.83
CA THR A 7 -15.82 -3.52 -15.71
C THR A 7 -14.45 -3.87 -15.18
N VAL A 8 -14.19 -5.16 -14.98
CA VAL A 8 -12.93 -5.66 -14.44
C VAL A 8 -12.27 -6.61 -15.44
N PHE A 9 -11.06 -6.25 -15.85
CA PHE A 9 -10.21 -6.98 -16.76
C PHE A 9 -9.35 -7.97 -15.96
N LEU A 10 -9.65 -9.25 -16.11
CA LEU A 10 -9.01 -10.34 -15.39
C LEU A 10 -8.29 -11.25 -16.38
N SER A 11 -6.95 -11.18 -16.41
CA SER A 11 -6.13 -12.02 -17.29
C SER A 11 -5.49 -13.17 -16.51
N ARG A 12 -5.56 -14.39 -17.05
CA ARG A 12 -4.85 -15.57 -16.51
C ARG A 12 -3.32 -15.42 -16.53
N SER A 13 -2.78 -14.48 -17.31
CA SER A 13 -1.34 -14.18 -17.32
C SER A 13 -0.90 -13.26 -16.18
N LEU A 14 -1.82 -12.42 -15.67
CA LEU A 14 -1.54 -11.40 -14.65
C LEU A 14 -1.89 -11.87 -13.23
N VAL A 15 -2.61 -12.98 -13.14
CA VAL A 15 -3.20 -13.49 -11.90
C VAL A 15 -2.82 -14.94 -11.70
N ALA A 16 -2.32 -15.24 -10.50
CA ALA A 16 -1.93 -16.59 -10.13
C ALA A 16 -3.16 -17.52 -10.19
N PRO A 17 -3.02 -18.73 -10.74
CA PRO A 17 -4.16 -19.61 -10.99
C PRO A 17 -4.91 -19.99 -9.70
N GLU A 18 -4.24 -20.02 -8.56
CA GLU A 18 -4.81 -20.41 -7.25
C GLU A 18 -5.85 -19.41 -6.74
N ILE A 19 -5.71 -18.13 -7.10
CA ILE A 19 -6.59 -17.04 -6.66
C ILE A 19 -7.56 -16.58 -7.76
N PHE A 20 -7.32 -17.00 -9.00
CA PHE A 20 -8.08 -16.57 -10.17
C PHE A 20 -9.58 -16.83 -10.02
N ASP A 21 -9.95 -18.07 -9.69
CA ASP A 21 -11.36 -18.48 -9.54
C ASP A 21 -12.03 -17.74 -8.38
N THR A 22 -11.30 -17.55 -7.28
CA THR A 22 -11.79 -16.77 -6.13
C THR A 22 -12.13 -15.33 -6.50
N ILE A 23 -11.27 -14.66 -7.27
CA ILE A 23 -11.50 -13.28 -7.73
C ILE A 23 -12.66 -13.24 -8.72
N HIS A 24 -12.69 -14.17 -9.67
CA HIS A 24 -13.74 -14.27 -10.67
C HIS A 24 -15.12 -14.42 -10.01
N ASP A 25 -15.24 -15.33 -9.05
CA ASP A 25 -16.48 -15.56 -8.33
C ASP A 25 -16.87 -14.37 -7.46
N ALA A 26 -15.90 -13.75 -6.76
CA ALA A 26 -16.14 -12.55 -5.97
C ALA A 26 -16.68 -11.38 -6.82
N LEU A 27 -16.13 -11.18 -8.02
CA LEU A 27 -16.59 -10.17 -8.97
C LEU A 27 -18.00 -10.47 -9.50
N LYS A 28 -18.25 -11.73 -9.85
CA LYS A 28 -19.53 -12.18 -10.41
C LYS A 28 -20.66 -12.04 -9.39
N LEU A 29 -20.43 -12.46 -8.14
CA LEU A 29 -21.38 -12.33 -7.03
C LEU A 29 -21.74 -10.86 -6.76
N ASN A 30 -20.79 -9.94 -7.00
CA ASN A 30 -20.98 -8.50 -6.80
C ASN A 30 -21.46 -7.74 -8.05
N SER A 31 -21.91 -8.46 -9.09
CA SER A 31 -22.46 -7.89 -10.33
C SER A 31 -21.49 -6.99 -11.10
N ALA A 32 -20.19 -7.29 -11.06
CA ALA A 32 -19.20 -6.68 -11.95
C ALA A 32 -19.29 -7.29 -13.35
N GLN A 33 -19.01 -6.50 -14.38
CA GLN A 33 -18.77 -7.01 -15.73
C GLN A 33 -17.33 -7.51 -15.82
N ILE A 34 -17.13 -8.81 -16.10
CA ILE A 34 -15.80 -9.41 -16.13
C ILE A 34 -15.37 -9.58 -17.59
N CYS A 35 -14.19 -9.07 -17.92
CA CYS A 35 -13.55 -9.24 -19.23
C CYS A 35 -12.28 -10.08 -19.05
N LEU A 36 -12.23 -11.26 -19.66
CA LEU A 36 -11.08 -12.18 -19.58
C LEU A 36 -9.93 -11.79 -20.51
N CYS A 37 -9.55 -10.51 -20.50
CA CYS A 37 -8.50 -9.96 -21.34
C CYS A 37 -7.70 -8.91 -20.58
N CYS A 38 -6.54 -8.52 -21.14
CA CYS A 38 -5.79 -7.36 -20.71
C CYS A 38 -5.75 -6.39 -21.89
N ASP A 39 -6.40 -5.25 -21.75
CA ASP A 39 -6.45 -4.23 -22.80
C ASP A 39 -5.89 -2.90 -22.24
N PRO A 40 -4.64 -2.55 -22.58
CA PRO A 40 -4.01 -1.32 -22.10
C PRO A 40 -4.63 -0.02 -22.63
N SER A 41 -5.53 -0.10 -23.62
CA SER A 41 -6.24 1.07 -24.15
C SER A 41 -7.48 1.44 -23.32
N ARG A 42 -7.89 0.54 -22.41
CA ARG A 42 -9.06 0.69 -21.54
C ARG A 42 -8.64 1.36 -20.24
N SER A 43 -8.91 2.65 -20.11
CA SER A 43 -8.60 3.42 -18.89
C SER A 43 -9.81 4.22 -18.39
N ALA A 44 -11.03 3.76 -18.70
CA ALA A 44 -12.22 4.47 -18.26
C ALA A 44 -12.35 4.46 -16.72
N PRO A 45 -13.06 5.44 -16.11
CA PRO A 45 -13.17 5.57 -14.64
C PRO A 45 -13.86 4.40 -13.92
N ASN A 46 -14.55 3.54 -14.67
CA ASN A 46 -15.24 2.35 -14.19
C ASN A 46 -14.60 1.05 -14.70
N GLU A 47 -13.46 1.15 -15.39
CA GLU A 47 -12.66 0.03 -15.87
C GLU A 47 -11.46 -0.18 -14.93
N TYR A 48 -11.23 -1.44 -14.55
CA TYR A 48 -10.17 -1.83 -13.63
C TYR A 48 -9.43 -3.05 -14.17
N HIS A 49 -8.12 -3.12 -13.97
CA HIS A 49 -7.27 -4.24 -14.40
C HIS A 49 -6.68 -4.93 -13.19
N VAL A 50 -6.85 -6.25 -13.14
CA VAL A 50 -6.34 -7.06 -12.03
C VAL A 50 -4.89 -7.45 -12.31
N ILE A 51 -4.00 -7.16 -11.36
CA ILE A 51 -2.59 -7.51 -11.45
C ILE A 51 -2.06 -7.98 -10.09
N SER A 52 -1.46 -9.17 -10.04
CA SER A 52 -1.03 -9.76 -8.77
C SER A 52 0.23 -9.13 -8.19
N SER A 53 1.16 -8.72 -9.05
CA SER A 53 2.42 -8.13 -8.64
C SER A 53 2.74 -6.89 -9.48
N PRO A 54 3.26 -5.81 -8.88
CA PRO A 54 3.78 -4.67 -9.62
C PRO A 54 5.06 -5.01 -10.42
N ASP A 55 5.69 -6.17 -10.19
CA ASP A 55 6.89 -6.59 -10.90
C ASP A 55 6.58 -7.16 -12.31
N HIS A 56 5.31 -7.30 -12.67
CA HIS A 56 4.93 -7.81 -13.98
C HIS A 56 5.26 -6.80 -15.09
N GLU A 57 5.80 -7.28 -16.21
CA GLU A 57 6.14 -6.47 -17.41
C GLU A 57 5.03 -5.52 -17.91
N LYS A 58 3.75 -5.86 -17.70
CA LYS A 58 2.60 -5.07 -18.14
C LYS A 58 2.18 -4.01 -17.12
N PHE A 59 2.68 -4.07 -15.89
CA PHE A 59 2.33 -3.12 -14.83
C PHE A 59 2.66 -1.69 -15.23
N GLU A 60 3.89 -1.47 -15.70
CA GLU A 60 4.36 -0.15 -16.12
C GLU A 60 3.58 0.38 -17.32
N LEU A 61 3.28 -0.47 -18.30
CA LEU A 61 2.47 -0.11 -19.46
C LEU A 61 1.05 0.33 -19.06
N LEU A 62 0.37 -0.48 -18.24
CA LEU A 62 -0.99 -0.17 -17.78
C LEU A 62 -1.00 1.10 -16.91
N ARG A 63 0.01 1.26 -16.05
CA ARG A 63 0.15 2.45 -15.20
C ARG A 63 0.41 3.70 -16.04
N ALA A 64 1.27 3.62 -17.05
CA ALA A 64 1.58 4.73 -17.96
C ALA A 64 0.35 5.16 -18.78
N ASN A 65 -0.52 4.21 -19.14
CA ASN A 65 -1.78 4.49 -19.83
C ASN A 65 -2.91 5.00 -18.91
N GLY A 66 -2.65 5.14 -17.60
CA GLY A 66 -3.63 5.61 -16.63
C GLY A 66 -4.73 4.61 -16.29
N CYS A 67 -4.50 3.31 -16.51
CA CYS A 67 -5.45 2.26 -16.12
C CYS A 67 -5.58 2.19 -14.58
N ASN A 68 -6.78 1.86 -14.08
CA ASN A 68 -6.98 1.58 -12.66
C ASN A 68 -6.55 0.15 -12.37
N LEU A 69 -5.44 -0.03 -11.67
CA LEU A 69 -4.84 -1.31 -11.35
C LEU A 69 -5.25 -1.76 -9.94
N LEU A 70 -5.71 -3.00 -9.82
CA LEU A 70 -6.12 -3.59 -8.55
C LEU A 70 -5.39 -4.90 -8.30
N GLY A 71 -4.98 -5.10 -7.06
CA GLY A 71 -4.48 -6.38 -6.59
C GLY A 71 -5.62 -7.34 -6.23
N PRO A 72 -5.36 -8.65 -6.27
CA PRO A 72 -6.29 -9.69 -5.83
C PRO A 72 -6.93 -9.43 -4.46
N GLU A 73 -6.11 -9.13 -3.47
CA GLU A 73 -6.54 -8.93 -2.09
C GLU A 73 -7.49 -7.74 -1.96
N CYS A 74 -7.24 -6.67 -2.72
CA CYS A 74 -8.13 -5.51 -2.76
C CYS A 74 -9.54 -5.90 -3.24
N ILE A 75 -9.64 -6.67 -4.33
CA ILE A 75 -10.93 -7.08 -4.90
C ILE A 75 -11.68 -8.00 -3.93
N ILE A 76 -10.98 -9.00 -3.38
CA ILE A 76 -11.57 -9.95 -2.43
C ILE A 76 -12.07 -9.21 -1.18
N SER A 77 -11.29 -8.28 -0.63
CA SER A 77 -11.68 -7.47 0.53
C SER A 77 -12.88 -6.57 0.21
N CYS A 78 -12.87 -5.87 -0.94
CA CYS A 78 -13.99 -5.03 -1.35
C CYS A 78 -15.28 -5.83 -1.56
N ALA A 79 -15.16 -7.03 -2.14
CA ALA A 79 -16.28 -7.92 -2.41
C ALA A 79 -16.92 -8.43 -1.11
N LYS A 80 -16.09 -8.79 -0.12
CA LYS A 80 -16.55 -9.23 1.21
C LYS A 80 -17.23 -8.09 1.97
N ASP A 81 -16.62 -6.92 2.00
CA ASP A 81 -17.11 -5.78 2.76
C ASP A 81 -18.21 -4.98 2.06
N GLN A 82 -18.64 -5.40 0.86
CA GLN A 82 -19.59 -4.65 0.01
C GLN A 82 -19.14 -3.20 -0.27
N ARG A 83 -17.82 -2.97 -0.35
CA ARG A 83 -17.24 -1.65 -0.62
C ARG A 83 -17.00 -1.44 -2.11
N SER A 84 -17.02 -0.18 -2.54
CA SER A 84 -16.68 0.15 -3.93
C SER A 84 -15.17 0.00 -4.18
N LEU A 85 -14.78 -0.49 -5.36
CA LEU A 85 -13.37 -0.55 -5.76
C LEU A 85 -12.69 0.83 -5.75
N PRO A 86 -11.43 0.93 -5.26
CA PRO A 86 -10.68 2.20 -5.15
C PRO A 86 -10.26 2.75 -6.52
N LYS A 87 -10.09 4.07 -6.61
CA LYS A 87 -9.81 4.81 -7.86
C LYS A 87 -8.51 5.63 -7.80
N GLN A 88 -7.45 5.08 -7.20
CA GLN A 88 -6.20 5.82 -6.93
C GLN A 88 -4.99 5.32 -7.73
N GLY A 89 -5.22 4.94 -8.99
CA GLY A 89 -4.18 4.41 -9.87
C GLY A 89 -3.93 2.93 -9.58
N TYR A 90 -3.06 2.61 -8.63
CA TYR A 90 -2.79 1.23 -8.21
C TYR A 90 -3.16 0.99 -6.74
N THR A 91 -3.88 -0.10 -6.47
CA THR A 91 -4.16 -0.55 -5.10
C THR A 91 -3.99 -2.06 -5.00
N CYS A 92 -2.92 -2.52 -4.34
CA CYS A 92 -2.63 -3.94 -4.16
C CYS A 92 -3.58 -4.60 -3.14
N CYS A 93 -3.82 -3.93 -2.02
CA CYS A 93 -4.66 -4.38 -0.92
C CYS A 93 -5.18 -3.16 -0.13
N LEU A 94 -6.05 -3.40 0.85
CA LEU A 94 -6.59 -2.35 1.72
C LEU A 94 -6.05 -2.46 3.15
N ALA A 95 -4.87 -3.05 3.31
CA ALA A 95 -4.24 -3.28 4.61
C ALA A 95 -4.05 -1.98 5.42
N MET A 96 -3.77 -0.88 4.74
CA MET A 96 -3.52 0.42 5.34
C MET A 96 -4.72 1.37 5.21
N ASP A 97 -5.92 0.87 4.89
CA ASP A 97 -7.12 1.69 4.81
C ASP A 97 -7.37 2.41 6.15
N GLY A 98 -7.50 3.74 6.10
CA GLY A 98 -7.59 4.61 7.27
C GLY A 98 -6.28 4.83 8.05
N VAL A 99 -5.15 4.29 7.60
CA VAL A 99 -3.84 4.44 8.25
C VAL A 99 -3.07 5.62 7.65
N LYS A 100 -2.62 6.53 8.53
CA LYS A 100 -1.80 7.68 8.17
C LYS A 100 -0.34 7.45 8.57
N VAL A 101 0.57 7.51 7.62
CA VAL A 101 1.99 7.21 7.82
C VAL A 101 2.84 8.47 7.58
N LEU A 102 3.80 8.72 8.46
CA LEU A 102 4.79 9.80 8.31
C LEU A 102 6.19 9.20 8.29
N ALA A 103 7.06 9.66 7.39
CA ALA A 103 8.47 9.28 7.38
C ALA A 103 9.40 10.45 7.77
N SER A 104 10.49 10.16 8.48
CA SER A 104 11.52 11.13 8.87
C SER A 104 12.94 10.55 8.89
N GLY A 105 13.93 11.35 8.54
CA GLY A 105 15.34 10.94 8.50
C GLY A 105 15.77 10.23 7.22
N PHE A 106 14.88 10.12 6.23
CA PHE A 106 15.14 9.54 4.91
C PHE A 106 15.32 10.62 3.84
N ASP A 107 16.01 10.28 2.76
CA ASP A 107 16.10 11.14 1.58
C ASP A 107 14.76 11.21 0.80
N MET A 108 14.73 11.95 -0.29
CA MET A 108 13.50 12.15 -1.06
C MET A 108 13.13 10.90 -1.87
N GLU A 109 14.10 10.19 -2.42
CA GLU A 109 13.87 9.01 -3.26
C GLU A 109 13.32 7.84 -2.42
N GLU A 110 13.87 7.63 -1.22
CA GLU A 110 13.37 6.71 -0.20
C GLU A 110 11.91 7.02 0.13
N LYS A 111 11.58 8.29 0.40
CA LYS A 111 10.20 8.69 0.76
C LYS A 111 9.20 8.48 -0.38
N VAL A 112 9.59 8.74 -1.63
CA VAL A 112 8.74 8.47 -2.79
C VAL A 112 8.44 6.96 -2.91
N LYS A 113 9.40 6.09 -2.61
CA LYS A 113 9.16 4.64 -2.56
C LYS A 113 8.19 4.27 -1.44
N PHE A 114 8.34 4.85 -0.25
CA PHE A 114 7.47 4.55 0.89
C PHE A 114 6.04 5.04 0.65
N GLU A 115 5.89 6.23 0.08
CA GLU A 115 4.61 6.80 -0.33
C GLU A 115 3.88 5.86 -1.29
N LYS A 116 4.57 5.36 -2.33
CA LYS A 116 3.99 4.39 -3.27
C LYS A 116 3.47 3.14 -2.56
N LEU A 117 4.22 2.57 -1.62
CA LEU A 117 3.79 1.39 -0.86
C LEU A 117 2.57 1.68 0.02
N VAL A 118 2.59 2.79 0.76
CA VAL A 118 1.48 3.19 1.65
C VAL A 118 0.21 3.44 0.84
N ILE A 119 0.28 4.20 -0.25
CA ILE A 119 -0.87 4.48 -1.12
C ILE A 119 -1.36 3.20 -1.80
N ALA A 120 -0.47 2.34 -2.27
CA ALA A 120 -0.86 1.07 -2.89
C ALA A 120 -1.55 0.12 -1.90
N MET A 121 -1.33 0.25 -0.59
CA MET A 121 -2.06 -0.51 0.45
C MET A 121 -3.31 0.22 0.98
N GLY A 122 -3.71 1.35 0.37
CA GLY A 122 -4.90 2.11 0.77
C GLY A 122 -4.66 3.17 1.86
N GLY A 123 -3.42 3.38 2.29
CA GLY A 123 -3.06 4.35 3.32
C GLY A 123 -2.77 5.75 2.77
N VAL A 124 -2.53 6.68 3.70
CA VAL A 124 -2.17 8.07 3.39
C VAL A 124 -0.76 8.37 3.88
N PHE A 125 0.09 8.87 3.00
CA PHE A 125 1.45 9.27 3.34
C PHE A 125 1.53 10.78 3.59
N HIS A 126 2.01 11.16 4.77
CA HIS A 126 2.16 12.55 5.18
C HIS A 126 3.61 13.01 5.08
N THR A 127 3.82 14.17 4.48
CA THR A 127 5.12 14.86 4.46
C THR A 127 5.29 15.82 5.64
N LYS A 128 4.20 16.20 6.32
CA LYS A 128 4.17 17.11 7.48
C LYS A 128 3.67 16.40 8.73
N THR A 129 4.01 16.92 9.90
CA THR A 129 3.53 16.41 11.18
C THR A 129 2.05 16.74 11.38
N SER A 130 1.28 15.81 11.92
CA SER A 130 -0.14 15.96 12.24
C SER A 130 -0.54 14.99 13.36
N LEU A 131 -1.46 15.40 14.24
CA LEU A 131 -1.85 14.59 15.41
C LEU A 131 -2.64 13.31 15.03
N ASP A 132 -3.21 13.29 13.83
CA ASP A 132 -3.97 12.15 13.29
C ASP A 132 -3.09 11.06 12.66
N ILE A 133 -1.77 11.27 12.53
CA ILE A 133 -0.83 10.24 12.05
C ILE A 133 -0.98 8.97 12.89
N SER A 134 -1.03 7.80 12.27
CA SER A 134 -1.14 6.50 12.95
C SER A 134 0.24 5.91 13.29
N PHE A 135 1.18 5.97 12.35
CA PHE A 135 2.54 5.43 12.49
C PHE A 135 3.59 6.44 12.01
N THR A 136 4.69 6.56 12.75
CA THR A 136 5.86 7.33 12.30
C THR A 136 7.02 6.39 12.00
N ILE A 137 7.44 6.35 10.73
CA ILE A 137 8.64 5.63 10.28
C ILE A 137 9.85 6.56 10.41
N VAL A 138 10.87 6.12 11.12
CA VAL A 138 12.11 6.89 11.29
C VAL A 138 13.33 6.09 10.89
N LYS A 139 14.33 6.75 10.30
CA LYS A 139 15.62 6.11 9.96
C LYS A 139 16.43 5.80 11.23
N ASN A 140 16.37 6.71 12.20
CA ASN A 140 17.12 6.66 13.45
C ASN A 140 16.55 7.67 14.46
N VAL A 141 17.09 7.70 15.69
CA VAL A 141 16.63 8.60 16.75
C VAL A 141 17.01 10.07 16.52
N LEU A 142 17.91 10.34 15.56
CA LEU A 142 18.33 11.69 15.16
C LEU A 142 17.40 12.32 14.12
N ALA A 143 16.42 11.57 13.61
CA ALA A 143 15.47 12.08 12.64
C ALA A 143 14.70 13.30 13.20
N ALA A 144 14.59 14.37 12.41
CA ALA A 144 14.04 15.65 12.86
C ALA A 144 12.65 15.56 13.53
N LYS A 145 11.81 14.62 13.11
CA LYS A 145 10.46 14.44 13.65
C LYS A 145 10.38 13.37 14.76
N TYR A 146 11.48 12.71 15.11
CA TYR A 146 11.52 11.66 16.14
C TYR A 146 11.06 12.20 17.50
N LYS A 147 11.64 13.32 17.96
CA LYS A 147 11.29 13.92 19.26
C LYS A 147 9.81 14.32 19.32
N TRP A 148 9.28 14.90 18.25
CA TRP A 148 7.86 15.24 18.14
C TRP A 148 6.97 13.99 18.19
N ALA A 149 7.34 12.94 17.45
CA ALA A 149 6.58 11.69 17.46
C ALA A 149 6.57 11.05 18.86
N LEU A 150 7.70 11.10 19.56
CA LEU A 150 7.86 10.52 20.90
C LEU A 150 7.11 11.31 21.97
N SER A 151 7.28 12.62 22.01
CA SER A 151 6.78 13.46 23.10
C SER A 151 5.38 14.02 22.87
N THR A 152 5.04 14.34 21.62
CA THR A 152 3.77 14.99 21.26
C THR A 152 2.77 13.98 20.72
N LEU A 153 3.14 13.21 19.69
CA LEU A 153 2.20 12.29 19.05
C LEU A 153 1.91 11.07 19.94
N LYS A 154 2.92 10.52 20.61
CA LYS A 154 2.82 9.35 21.50
C LYS A 154 2.17 8.13 20.84
N LYS A 155 2.40 7.96 19.54
CA LYS A 155 1.96 6.82 18.73
C LYS A 155 3.17 6.00 18.26
N PRO A 156 2.97 4.80 17.69
CA PRO A 156 4.06 3.93 17.30
C PRO A 156 5.12 4.61 16.41
N ILE A 157 6.38 4.47 16.83
CA ILE A 157 7.56 4.89 16.08
C ILE A 157 8.30 3.63 15.66
N VAL A 158 8.39 3.39 14.35
CA VAL A 158 8.87 2.13 13.79
C VAL A 158 9.99 2.35 12.76
N THR A 159 10.71 1.29 12.45
CA THR A 159 11.66 1.23 11.34
C THR A 159 10.94 0.99 10.01
N ILE A 160 11.65 1.21 8.89
CA ILE A 160 11.11 0.95 7.55
C ILE A 160 10.72 -0.53 7.34
N ASN A 161 11.36 -1.45 8.06
CA ASN A 161 11.08 -2.88 7.97
C ASN A 161 9.61 -3.20 8.29
N TRP A 162 8.97 -2.44 9.18
CA TRP A 162 7.54 -2.60 9.45
C TRP A 162 6.70 -2.42 8.18
N LEU A 163 6.96 -1.36 7.40
CA LEU A 163 6.22 -1.09 6.17
C LEU A 163 6.44 -2.19 5.13
N TYR A 164 7.68 -2.67 4.98
CA TYR A 164 7.99 -3.77 4.07
C TYR A 164 7.33 -5.09 4.48
N GLN A 165 7.18 -5.35 5.77
CA GLN A 165 6.48 -6.55 6.25
C GLN A 165 4.97 -6.41 6.09
N CYS A 166 4.40 -5.23 6.34
CA CYS A 166 2.99 -4.96 6.00
C CYS A 166 2.72 -5.16 4.50
N TRP A 167 3.65 -4.71 3.64
CA TRP A 167 3.59 -4.92 2.21
C TRP A 167 3.62 -6.40 1.84
N LYS A 168 4.55 -7.16 2.41
CA LYS A 168 4.70 -8.60 2.12
C LYS A 168 3.49 -9.43 2.58
N GLU A 169 2.93 -9.10 3.74
CA GLU A 169 1.84 -9.87 4.34
C GLU A 169 0.44 -9.33 3.98
N HIS A 170 0.37 -8.22 3.22
CA HIS A 170 -0.87 -7.51 2.89
C HIS A 170 -1.78 -7.26 4.11
N ARG A 171 -1.18 -6.95 5.27
CA ARG A 171 -1.88 -6.65 6.53
C ARG A 171 -1.05 -5.75 7.43
N ILE A 172 -1.67 -5.07 8.39
CA ILE A 172 -0.92 -4.42 9.46
C ILE A 172 -0.33 -5.49 10.39
N VAL A 173 1.00 -5.62 10.36
CA VAL A 173 1.71 -6.52 11.29
C VAL A 173 1.93 -5.84 12.65
N PRO A 174 2.02 -6.61 13.75
CA PRO A 174 2.37 -6.08 15.07
C PRO A 174 3.63 -5.22 15.00
N HIS A 175 3.63 -4.08 15.66
CA HIS A 175 4.66 -3.05 15.48
C HIS A 175 5.77 -3.12 16.52
N GLU A 176 5.56 -3.87 17.61
CA GLU A 176 6.46 -4.02 18.77
C GLU A 176 7.87 -4.41 18.36
N THR A 177 7.98 -5.41 17.49
CA THR A 177 9.26 -5.95 16.99
C THR A 177 9.97 -5.03 16.02
N TYR A 178 9.29 -3.99 15.53
CA TYR A 178 9.82 -3.04 14.56
C TYR A 178 10.02 -1.65 15.16
N ARG A 179 9.79 -1.47 16.47
CA ARG A 179 10.06 -0.20 17.15
C ARG A 179 11.51 0.18 16.94
N ILE A 180 11.76 1.47 16.72
CA ILE A 180 13.12 1.97 16.58
C ILE A 180 13.91 1.71 17.88
N PRO A 181 15.02 0.96 17.84
CA PRO A 181 15.79 0.72 19.04
C PRO A 181 16.36 2.02 19.62
N PRO A 182 16.45 2.13 20.96
CA PRO A 182 17.12 3.27 21.58
C PRO A 182 18.56 3.33 21.05
N PHE A 183 19.02 4.54 20.74
CA PHE A 183 20.37 4.84 20.24
C PHE A 183 20.68 4.44 18.79
N THR A 184 19.71 3.96 18.00
CA THR A 184 19.91 3.74 16.56
C THR A 184 20.41 5.02 15.90
N GLY A 185 21.51 4.95 15.16
CA GLY A 185 22.12 6.09 14.46
C GLY A 185 23.01 7.00 15.32
N LEU A 186 23.18 6.70 16.60
CA LEU A 186 24.21 7.36 17.42
C LEU A 186 25.55 6.63 17.23
N ILE A 187 26.60 7.39 16.94
CA ILE A 187 27.97 6.89 16.97
C ILE A 187 28.51 7.21 18.36
N ARG A 188 29.05 6.21 19.07
CA ARG A 188 29.83 6.46 20.27
C ARG A 188 31.11 7.15 19.83
N ASP A 189 31.28 8.40 20.23
CA ASP A 189 32.57 9.08 20.08
C ASP A 189 33.56 8.37 21.01
N ALA A 190 34.46 7.58 20.43
CA ALA A 190 35.55 6.95 21.16
C ALA A 190 36.65 7.99 21.41
N ARG A 191 36.32 9.00 22.22
CA ARG A 191 37.29 9.93 22.79
C ARG A 191 37.14 9.90 24.31
N THR A 192 37.82 8.92 24.89
CA THR A 192 38.17 8.88 26.31
C THR A 192 39.58 8.34 26.40
N ASN A 193 40.56 9.20 26.10
CA ASN A 193 41.61 9.68 27.02
C ASN A 193 42.62 10.50 26.22
#